data_AF-A0A9P4JL08-F1
#
_entry.id   AF-A0A9P4JL08-F1
#
_cell.length_a   1.000
_cell.length_b   1.000
_cell.length_c   1.000
_cell.angle_alpha   90.00
_cell.angle_beta   90.00
_cell.angle_gamma   90.00
#
_symmetry.space_group_name_H-M   'P 1'
#
loop_
_entity.id
_entity.type
_entity.pdbx_description
1 polymer ?
#
loop_
_entity_poly.entity_id
_entity_poly.type
_entity_poly.pdbx_seq_one_letter_code
_entity_poly.pdbx_strand_id
1 'polypeptide(L)'
;MHPDRLTTTILSKALHYFSKALYYLKQDPSTSSKQYSRLYQKLMDTSLRLSMLCHSSPSERKEYADQAKEYGEAALINAMRVGDECMVAQIQFHLACASVWKVYLAARRAGVEPRAFPAREEVEVHVVERLGVLQRFGNLEMGWFEEQAEKFLGYLSSPSGTG
;
A
#
# COMPACT_ATOMS: atom_id res chain seq x y z
N MET A 1 19.82 7.35 19.60
CA MET A 1 19.53 7.49 18.15
C MET A 1 18.39 6.54 17.81
N HIS A 2 17.19 7.03 17.51
CA HIS A 2 16.04 6.18 17.18
C HIS A 2 16.15 5.71 15.72
N PRO A 3 16.11 4.40 15.43
CA PRO A 3 16.33 3.88 14.07
C PRO A 3 15.15 4.09 13.08
N ASP A 4 13.99 4.60 13.52
CA ASP A 4 12.74 4.44 12.75
C ASP A 4 12.08 5.70 12.17
N ARG A 5 12.75 6.85 12.14
CA ARG A 5 12.18 8.03 11.44
C ARG A 5 12.60 8.06 9.99
N LEU A 6 11.96 7.20 9.17
CA LEU A 6 11.94 7.40 7.71
C LEU A 6 11.30 8.76 7.42
N THR A 7 12.12 9.72 6.99
CA THR A 7 11.63 11.05 6.62
C THR A 7 11.02 11.02 5.22
N THR A 8 10.13 11.97 4.94
CA THR A 8 9.60 12.20 3.59
C THR A 8 10.73 12.34 2.57
N THR A 9 11.84 13.01 2.93
CA THR A 9 13.04 13.12 2.09
C THR A 9 13.65 11.76 1.71
N ILE A 10 13.78 10.83 2.67
CA ILE A 10 14.32 9.48 2.39
C ILE A 10 13.38 8.72 1.46
N LEU A 11 12.07 8.80 1.72
CA LEU A 11 11.07 8.12 0.90
C LEU A 11 11.00 8.69 -0.52
N SER A 12 11.10 10.01 -0.70
CA SER A 12 11.17 10.63 -2.03
C SER A 12 12.41 10.18 -2.81
N LYS A 13 13.56 10.03 -2.14
CA LYS A 13 14.77 9.46 -2.76
C LYS A 13 14.57 7.99 -3.13
N ALA A 14 13.97 7.19 -2.24
CA ALA A 14 13.67 5.79 -2.52
C ALA A 14 12.73 5.66 -3.73
N LEU A 15 11.66 6.46 -3.78
CA LEU A 15 10.73 6.51 -4.91
C LEU A 15 11.46 6.85 -6.22
N HIS A 16 12.35 7.85 -6.20
CA HIS A 16 13.16 8.20 -7.37
C HIS A 16 14.04 7.03 -7.83
N TYR A 17 14.77 6.39 -6.92
CA TYR A 17 15.67 5.28 -7.28
C TYR A 17 14.91 4.04 -7.75
N PHE A 18 13.79 3.69 -7.12
CA PHE A 18 12.96 2.58 -7.59
C PHE A 18 12.34 2.86 -8.96
N SER A 19 11.90 4.09 -9.22
CA SER A 19 11.41 4.49 -10.55
C SER A 19 12.50 4.41 -11.60
N LYS A 20 13.73 4.82 -11.26
CA LYS A 20 14.89 4.69 -12.15
C LYS A 20 15.25 3.22 -12.41
N ALA A 21 15.22 2.37 -11.38
CA ALA A 21 15.42 0.94 -11.53
C ALA A 21 14.35 0.33 -12.44
N LEU A 22 13.09 0.76 -12.32
CA LEU A 22 12.00 0.26 -13.15
C LEU A 22 12.20 0.63 -14.62
N TYR A 23 12.67 1.85 -14.88
CA TYR A 23 13.04 2.29 -16.22
C TYR A 23 14.12 1.41 -16.86
N TYR A 24 15.16 1.03 -16.11
CA TYR A 24 16.21 0.15 -16.62
C TYR A 24 15.71 -1.29 -16.83
N LEU A 25 14.95 -1.83 -15.88
CA LEU A 25 14.36 -3.17 -16.00
C LEU A 25 13.48 -3.28 -17.25
N LYS A 26 12.67 -2.25 -17.55
CA LYS A 26 11.84 -2.17 -18.77
C LYS A 26 12.61 -2.27 -20.09
N GLN A 27 13.90 -1.94 -20.08
CA GLN A 27 14.76 -2.00 -21.26
C GLN A 27 15.56 -3.30 -21.35
N ASP A 28 15.63 -4.07 -20.27
CA ASP A 28 16.34 -5.34 -20.25
C ASP A 28 15.37 -6.49 -20.56
N PRO A 29 15.49 -7.15 -21.74
CA PRO A 29 14.60 -8.24 -22.14
C PRO A 29 14.78 -9.50 -21.28
N SER A 30 15.86 -9.60 -20.50
CA SER A 30 16.08 -10.70 -19.56
C SER A 30 15.35 -10.52 -18.23
N THR A 31 14.73 -9.36 -17.99
CA THR A 31 14.01 -9.08 -16.74
C THR A 31 12.83 -10.02 -16.57
N SER A 32 12.84 -10.77 -15.46
CA SER A 32 11.72 -11.63 -15.08
C SER A 32 10.52 -10.84 -14.54
N SER A 33 9.30 -11.34 -14.76
CA SER A 33 8.10 -10.80 -14.12
C SER A 33 8.19 -10.78 -12.58
N LYS A 34 8.96 -11.69 -11.97
CA LYS A 34 9.21 -11.67 -10.52
C LYS A 34 9.98 -10.42 -10.08
N GLN A 35 10.97 -9.97 -10.87
CA GLN A 35 11.70 -8.73 -10.59
C GLN A 35 10.79 -7.50 -10.73
N TYR A 36 9.96 -7.46 -11.78
CA TYR A 36 8.96 -6.39 -11.92
C TYR A 36 8.00 -6.34 -10.73
N SER A 37 7.44 -7.48 -10.33
CA SER A 37 6.48 -7.53 -9.23
C SER A 37 7.08 -6.99 -7.92
N ARG A 38 8.29 -7.43 -7.57
CA ARG A 38 9.01 -6.95 -6.37
C ARG A 38 9.30 -5.45 -6.41
N LEU A 39 9.67 -4.93 -7.58
CA LEU A 39 9.96 -3.51 -7.70
C LEU A 39 8.69 -2.66 -7.63
N TYR A 40 7.60 -3.11 -8.25
CA TYR A 40 6.30 -2.46 -8.13
C TYR A 40 5.77 -2.50 -6.69
N GLN A 41 5.97 -3.57 -5.94
CA GLN A 41 5.66 -3.61 -4.49
C GLN A 41 6.43 -2.54 -3.70
N LYS A 42 7.75 -2.41 -3.95
CA LYS A 42 8.55 -1.36 -3.30
C LYS A 42 8.04 0.05 -3.63
N LEU A 43 7.65 0.28 -4.89
CA LEU A 43 7.06 1.55 -5.32
C LEU A 43 5.71 1.79 -4.64
N MET A 44 4.84 0.78 -4.59
CA MET A 44 3.56 0.82 -3.90
C MET A 44 3.73 1.21 -2.43
N ASP A 45 4.57 0.49 -1.68
CA ASP A 45 4.79 0.73 -0.26
C ASP A 45 5.37 2.12 0.00
N THR A 46 6.30 2.55 -0.85
CA THR A 46 6.95 3.87 -0.74
C THR A 46 5.94 4.98 -0.99
N SER A 47 5.13 4.88 -2.05
CA SER A 47 4.08 5.85 -2.36
C SER A 47 3.01 5.88 -1.28
N LEU A 48 2.59 4.73 -0.75
CA LEU A 48 1.60 4.70 0.34
C LEU A 48 2.14 5.40 1.60
N ARG A 49 3.39 5.13 1.98
CA ARG A 49 4.04 5.81 3.11
C ARG A 49 4.20 7.31 2.89
N LEU A 50 4.55 7.74 1.67
CA LEU A 50 4.59 9.17 1.32
C LEU A 50 3.22 9.83 1.45
N SER A 51 2.16 9.16 1.00
CA SER A 51 0.78 9.64 1.17
C SER A 51 0.38 9.83 2.64
N MET A 52 0.85 8.93 3.51
CA MET A 52 0.59 8.98 4.95
C MET A 52 1.36 10.08 5.67
N LEU A 53 2.58 10.39 5.21
CA LEU A 53 3.48 11.37 5.85
C LEU A 53 3.42 12.77 5.22
N CYS A 54 2.85 12.93 4.03
CA CYS A 54 2.71 14.25 3.40
C CYS A 54 1.56 15.02 4.04
N HIS A 55 1.80 15.73 5.15
CA HIS A 55 0.73 16.49 5.83
C HIS A 55 0.40 17.83 5.14
N SER A 56 1.34 18.39 4.38
CA SER A 56 1.27 19.76 3.85
C SER A 56 0.35 19.93 2.64
N SER A 57 0.00 18.86 1.92
CA SER A 57 -0.73 18.96 0.65
C SER A 57 -1.73 17.82 0.47
N PRO A 58 -3.05 18.06 0.66
CA PRO A 58 -4.08 17.05 0.44
C PRO A 58 -4.09 16.48 -0.99
N SER A 59 -3.73 17.28 -2.00
CA SER A 59 -3.62 16.82 -3.38
C SER A 59 -2.46 15.85 -3.57
N GLU A 60 -1.28 16.15 -3.01
CA GLU A 60 -0.12 15.25 -3.09
C GLU A 60 -0.39 13.94 -2.32
N ARG A 61 -1.06 13.99 -1.17
CA ARG A 61 -1.48 12.77 -0.47
C ARG A 61 -2.33 11.87 -1.36
N LYS A 62 -3.33 12.46 -2.03
CA LYS A 62 -4.19 11.71 -2.93
C LYS A 62 -3.39 11.13 -4.10
N GLU A 63 -2.51 11.92 -4.72
CA GLU A 63 -1.67 11.48 -5.83
C GLU A 63 -0.80 10.28 -5.44
N TYR A 64 -0.11 10.35 -4.30
CA TYR A 64 0.69 9.24 -3.79
C TYR A 64 -0.16 7.99 -3.47
N ALA A 65 -1.38 8.17 -2.96
CA ALA A 65 -2.29 7.04 -2.73
C ALA A 65 -2.79 6.40 -4.04
N ASP A 66 -3.02 7.21 -5.07
CA ASP A 66 -3.38 6.74 -6.40
C ASP A 66 -2.22 5.97 -7.05
N GLN A 67 -1.00 6.53 -7.01
CA GLN A 67 0.22 5.85 -7.47
C GLN A 67 0.46 4.53 -6.74
N ALA A 68 0.24 4.49 -5.41
CA ALA A 68 0.38 3.25 -4.65
C ALA A 68 -0.57 2.15 -5.18
N LYS A 69 -1.81 2.51 -5.52
CA LYS A 69 -2.77 1.58 -6.12
C LYS A 69 -2.30 1.10 -7.49
N GLU A 70 -1.89 2.01 -8.39
CA GLU A 70 -1.43 1.68 -9.73
C GLU A 70 -0.21 0.72 -9.71
N TYR A 71 0.76 1.00 -8.83
CA TYR A 71 1.91 0.12 -8.64
C TYR A 71 1.51 -1.23 -8.05
N GLY A 72 0.58 -1.27 -7.09
CA GLY A 72 0.06 -2.54 -6.56
C GLY A 72 -0.62 -3.39 -7.62
N GLU A 73 -1.44 -2.79 -8.49
CA GLU A 73 -2.07 -3.49 -9.61
C GLU A 73 -1.04 -4.03 -10.61
N ALA A 74 -0.02 -3.23 -10.95
CA ALA A 74 1.08 -3.68 -11.79
C ALA A 74 1.91 -4.80 -11.15
N ALA A 75 2.13 -4.75 -9.83
CA ALA A 75 2.78 -5.81 -9.08
C ALA A 75 1.98 -7.11 -9.14
N LEU A 76 0.67 -7.02 -8.95
CA LEU A 76 -0.26 -8.14 -8.93
C LEU A 76 -0.27 -8.87 -10.27
N ILE A 77 -0.41 -8.13 -11.38
CA ILE A 77 -0.37 -8.68 -12.75
C ILE A 77 0.93 -9.48 -12.95
N ASN A 78 2.06 -8.94 -12.50
CA ASN A 78 3.35 -9.61 -12.66
C ASN A 78 3.53 -10.82 -11.74
N ALA A 79 3.01 -10.79 -10.52
CA ALA A 79 3.02 -11.94 -9.60
C ALA A 79 2.16 -13.10 -10.12
N MET A 80 0.97 -12.78 -10.66
CA MET A 80 0.07 -13.77 -11.27
C MET A 80 0.72 -14.45 -12.47
N ARG A 81 1.46 -13.71 -13.31
CA ARG A 81 2.16 -14.27 -14.48
C ARG A 81 3.21 -15.33 -14.13
N VAL A 82 3.81 -15.23 -12.94
CA VAL A 82 4.83 -16.20 -12.48
C VAL A 82 4.25 -17.28 -11.55
N GLY A 83 2.93 -17.25 -11.30
CA GLY A 83 2.25 -18.23 -10.44
C GLY A 83 2.68 -18.19 -8.98
N ASP A 84 3.22 -17.06 -8.49
CA ASP A 84 3.66 -16.92 -7.10
C ASP A 84 2.45 -16.56 -6.22
N GLU A 85 1.65 -17.56 -5.85
CA GLU A 85 0.40 -17.40 -5.09
C GLU A 85 0.60 -16.67 -3.75
N CYS A 86 1.73 -16.93 -3.09
CA CYS A 86 2.09 -16.28 -1.83
C CYS A 86 2.30 -14.78 -2.05
N MET A 87 3.05 -14.41 -3.09
CA MET A 87 3.25 -13.01 -3.45
C MET A 87 1.95 -12.33 -3.91
N VAL A 88 1.11 -13.04 -4.67
CA VAL A 88 -0.23 -12.56 -5.06
C VAL A 88 -1.06 -12.21 -3.83
N ALA A 89 -1.12 -13.09 -2.84
CA ALA A 89 -1.87 -12.85 -1.60
C ALA A 89 -1.33 -11.64 -0.83
N GLN A 90 0.00 -11.51 -0.70
CA GLN A 90 0.64 -10.36 -0.04
C GLN A 90 0.30 -9.03 -0.72
N ILE A 91 0.37 -8.99 -2.06
CA ILE A 91 0.03 -7.78 -2.83
C ILE A 91 -1.46 -7.44 -2.68
N GLN A 92 -2.34 -8.44 -2.74
CA GLN A 92 -3.78 -8.22 -2.55
C GLN A 92 -4.10 -7.65 -1.17
N PHE A 93 -3.42 -8.13 -0.13
CA PHE A 93 -3.52 -7.56 1.21
C PHE A 93 -3.06 -6.09 1.24
N HIS A 94 -1.90 -5.78 0.66
CA HIS A 94 -1.44 -4.39 0.58
C HIS A 94 -2.38 -3.49 -0.20
N LEU A 95 -3.00 -3.99 -1.27
CA LEU A 95 -4.00 -3.26 -2.06
C LEU A 95 -5.27 -2.98 -1.25
N ALA A 96 -5.67 -3.92 -0.39
CA ALA A 96 -6.77 -3.71 0.55
C ALA A 96 -6.43 -2.59 1.54
N CYS A 97 -5.23 -2.59 2.13
CA CYS A 97 -4.74 -1.51 3.00
C CYS A 97 -4.71 -0.15 2.28
N ALA A 98 -4.21 -0.11 1.04
CA ALA A 98 -4.21 1.12 0.23
C ALA A 98 -5.63 1.63 -0.04
N SER A 99 -6.60 0.73 -0.26
CA SER A 99 -8.01 1.08 -0.46
C SER A 99 -8.62 1.70 0.79
N VAL A 100 -8.33 1.15 1.96
CA VAL A 100 -8.71 1.75 3.26
C VAL A 100 -8.19 3.18 3.38
N TRP A 101 -6.91 3.39 3.09
CA TRP A 101 -6.32 4.72 3.14
C TRP A 101 -6.97 5.71 2.17
N LYS A 102 -7.33 5.26 0.96
CA LYS A 102 -8.04 6.09 -0.01
C LYS A 102 -9.44 6.47 0.47
N VAL A 103 -10.17 5.54 1.09
CA VAL A 103 -11.46 5.83 1.72
C VAL A 103 -11.31 6.84 2.85
N TYR A 104 -10.29 6.69 3.69
CA TYR A 104 -9.96 7.69 4.73
C TYR A 104 -9.74 9.08 4.12
N LEU A 105 -8.90 9.20 3.08
CA LEU A 105 -8.66 10.49 2.41
C LEU A 105 -9.93 11.07 1.77
N ALA A 106 -10.78 10.22 1.18
CA ALA A 106 -12.04 10.64 0.56
C ALA A 106 -13.03 11.18 1.61
N ALA A 107 -13.17 10.49 2.74
CA ALA A 107 -13.99 10.93 3.87
C ALA A 107 -13.52 12.29 4.40
N ARG A 108 -12.20 12.44 4.64
CA ARG A 108 -11.60 13.71 5.07
C ARG A 108 -11.86 14.85 4.08
N ARG A 109 -11.74 14.59 2.79
CA ARG A 109 -12.01 15.58 1.74
C ARG A 109 -13.48 16.00 1.70
N ALA A 110 -14.40 15.06 1.95
CA ALA A 110 -15.82 15.33 2.01
C ALA A 110 -16.27 15.95 3.34
N GLY A 111 -15.35 16.14 4.30
CA GLY A 111 -15.67 16.68 5.63
C GLY A 111 -16.52 15.73 6.48
N VAL A 112 -16.49 14.44 6.18
CA VAL A 112 -17.25 13.41 6.91
C VAL A 112 -16.31 12.48 7.68
N GLU A 113 -16.82 11.93 8.77
CA GLU A 113 -16.09 10.93 9.54
C GLU A 113 -15.87 9.65 8.72
N PRO A 114 -14.66 9.05 8.74
CA PRO A 114 -14.38 7.80 8.03
C PRO A 114 -15.38 6.67 8.37
N ARG A 115 -15.79 6.56 9.63
CA ARG A 115 -16.77 5.56 10.09
C ARG A 115 -18.15 5.67 9.44
N ALA A 116 -18.49 6.85 8.93
CA ALA A 116 -19.78 7.15 8.29
C ALA A 116 -19.67 7.22 6.76
N PHE A 117 -18.49 6.95 6.19
CA PHE A 117 -18.30 7.02 4.73
C PHE A 117 -18.90 5.79 4.04
N PRO A 118 -19.68 5.93 2.95
CA PRO A 118 -20.41 4.80 2.33
C PRO A 118 -19.55 3.60 1.91
N ALA A 119 -18.28 3.81 1.54
CA ALA A 119 -17.37 2.74 1.11
C ALA A 119 -16.56 2.10 2.27
N ARG A 120 -16.80 2.51 3.53
CA ARG A 120 -16.02 2.06 4.69
C ARG A 120 -16.16 0.56 4.96
N GLU A 121 -17.38 0.04 4.95
CA GLU A 121 -17.66 -1.35 5.27
C GLU A 121 -17.02 -2.31 4.25
N GLU A 122 -17.12 -2.01 2.96
CA GLU A 122 -16.56 -2.82 1.89
C GLU A 122 -15.03 -2.97 2.05
N VAL A 123 -14.31 -1.88 2.28
CA VAL A 123 -12.85 -1.94 2.41
C VAL A 123 -12.39 -2.61 3.71
N GLU A 124 -13.19 -2.53 4.78
CA GLU A 124 -12.92 -3.21 6.04
C GLU A 124 -13.04 -4.72 5.90
N VAL A 125 -14.15 -5.20 5.32
CA VAL A 125 -14.34 -6.62 5.00
C VAL A 125 -13.20 -7.11 4.12
N HIS A 126 -12.81 -6.34 3.10
CA HIS A 126 -11.75 -6.75 2.19
C HIS A 126 -10.40 -6.96 2.89
N VAL A 127 -10.00 -6.08 3.82
CA VAL A 127 -8.75 -6.26 4.58
C VAL A 127 -8.78 -7.53 5.41
N VAL A 128 -9.89 -7.78 6.12
CA VAL A 128 -10.05 -8.98 6.96
C VAL A 128 -10.00 -10.26 6.12
N GLU A 129 -10.69 -10.29 4.98
CA GLU A 129 -10.66 -11.42 4.06
C GLU A 129 -9.25 -11.68 3.53
N ARG A 130 -8.52 -10.64 3.11
CA ARG A 130 -7.15 -10.79 2.60
C ARG A 130 -6.18 -11.24 3.68
N LEU A 131 -6.32 -10.76 4.91
CA LEU A 131 -5.52 -11.24 6.04
C LEU A 131 -5.77 -12.74 6.31
N GLY A 132 -7.03 -13.17 6.27
CA GLY A 132 -7.39 -14.59 6.40
C GLY A 132 -6.83 -15.48 5.29
N VAL A 133 -6.65 -14.95 4.08
CA VAL A 133 -5.95 -15.67 3.00
C VAL A 133 -4.46 -15.84 3.31
N LEU A 134 -3.81 -14.82 3.87
CA LEU A 134 -2.38 -14.89 4.22
C LEU A 134 -2.06 -15.95 5.27
N GLN A 135 -2.97 -16.18 6.22
CA GLN A 135 -2.82 -17.21 7.26
C GLN A 135 -2.66 -18.63 6.71
N ARG A 136 -3.02 -18.87 5.44
CA ARG A 136 -2.85 -20.18 4.79
C ARG A 136 -1.39 -20.46 4.40
N PHE A 137 -0.54 -19.43 4.37
CA PHE A 137 0.87 -19.55 4.00
C PHE A 137 1.74 -19.65 5.26
N GLY A 138 2.09 -20.88 5.65
CA GLY A 138 2.88 -21.14 6.87
C GLY A 138 4.31 -20.58 6.87
N ASN A 139 4.78 -20.03 5.75
CA ASN A 139 6.09 -19.38 5.61
C ASN A 139 6.04 -17.86 5.82
N LEU A 140 4.88 -17.28 6.11
CA LEU A 140 4.72 -15.85 6.36
C LEU A 140 4.81 -15.53 7.85
N GLU A 141 5.51 -14.44 8.16
CA GLU A 141 5.52 -13.85 9.49
C GLU A 141 4.24 -13.02 9.64
N MET A 142 3.22 -13.61 10.27
CA MET A 142 1.88 -13.02 10.33
C MET A 142 1.80 -11.77 11.20
N GLY A 143 2.66 -11.62 12.21
CA GLY A 143 2.61 -10.50 13.16
C GLY A 143 2.67 -9.15 12.43
N TRP A 144 3.58 -9.01 11.48
CA TRP A 144 3.66 -7.80 10.65
C TRP A 144 2.37 -7.50 9.86
N PHE A 145 1.73 -8.52 9.28
CA PHE A 145 0.48 -8.34 8.50
C PHE A 145 -0.70 -7.98 9.41
N GLU A 146 -0.79 -8.60 10.58
CA GLU A 146 -1.81 -8.32 11.59
C GLU A 146 -1.69 -6.88 12.10
N GLU A 147 -0.47 -6.42 12.41
CA GLU A 147 -0.20 -5.03 12.79
C GLU A 147 -0.56 -4.03 11.67
N GLN A 148 -0.27 -4.37 10.40
CA GLN A 148 -0.71 -3.52 9.29
C GLN A 148 -2.24 -3.48 9.21
N ALA A 149 -2.91 -4.62 9.33
CA ALA A 149 -4.37 -4.68 9.26
C ALA A 149 -5.00 -3.80 10.37
N GLU A 150 -4.56 -3.96 11.61
CA GLU A 150 -5.03 -3.15 12.75
C GLU A 150 -4.81 -1.66 12.49
N LYS A 151 -3.60 -1.28 12.07
CA LYS A 151 -3.26 0.11 11.77
C LYS A 151 -4.18 0.71 10.70
N PHE A 152 -4.39 0.00 9.59
CA PHE A 152 -5.20 0.52 8.49
C PHE A 152 -6.68 0.59 8.87
N LEU A 153 -7.22 -0.46 9.48
CA LEU A 153 -8.60 -0.47 9.97
C LEU A 153 -8.84 0.64 11.02
N GLY A 154 -7.84 0.96 11.85
CA GLY A 154 -7.89 2.07 12.79
C GLY A 154 -8.19 3.44 12.13
N TYR A 155 -7.79 3.66 10.88
CA TYR A 155 -8.13 4.90 10.14
C TYR A 155 -9.62 5.01 9.81
N LEU A 156 -10.35 3.89 9.75
CA LEU A 156 -11.80 3.88 9.51
C LEU A 156 -12.60 4.12 10.79
N SER A 157 -12.03 3.78 11.95
CA SER A 157 -12.69 3.90 13.25
C SER A 157 -12.37 5.19 14.00
N SER A 158 -11.29 5.88 13.64
CA SER A 158 -10.82 7.06 14.39
C SER A 158 -11.77 8.26 14.23
N PRO A 159 -12.24 8.88 15.33
CA PRO A 159 -12.94 10.15 15.28
C PRO A 159 -11.99 11.25 14.81
N SER A 160 -12.52 12.27 14.14
CA SER A 160 -11.75 13.36 13.54
C SER A 160 -10.92 14.15 14.57
N GLY A 161 -9.69 13.70 14.87
CA GLY A 161 -8.75 14.52 15.64
C GLY A 161 -7.62 13.74 16.30
N THR A 162 -6.53 13.55 15.57
CA THR A 162 -5.13 13.78 15.96
C THR A 162 -4.24 13.11 14.91
N GLY A 163 -3.59 13.94 14.09
CA GLY A 163 -2.64 13.54 13.06
C GLY A 163 -2.13 14.78 12.36
#